data_AF-A0A9N9L934-F1
#
_entry.id   AF-A0A9N9L934-F1
#
_cell.length_a   1.000
_cell.length_b   1.000
_cell.length_c   1.000
_cell.angle_alpha   90.00
_cell.angle_beta   90.00
_cell.angle_gamma   90.00
#
_symmetry.space_group_name_H-M   'P 1'
#
loop_
_entity.id
_entity.type
_entity.pdbx_description
1 polymer ?
#
loop_
_entity_poly.entity_id
_entity_poly.type
_entity_poly.pdbx_seq_one_letter_code
_entity_poly.pdbx_strand_id
1 'polypeptide(L)'
;MHDACAMISAGNLRETLSNRLAQYRAKIMKYNETILDRELAKQQIDKESERKSNIASILEELWGGDRRVVLQKDIRKVSDLYQLIPDGTVPLRDPESQSKTFLRLEAELNQTIVESHRPISLPDEIKVFASLTGGLVGPGFAMLQETTVVTALLPSCFEVKSPDSLPNATGLLAKYGWEFLAGFQWGGSGHEGTSHVVYGICTNKDEHHFEKAETLGWLYVMTYSYDQVEVYKYLDEFVEDYTEAYAEMCEHWG
;
A
#
# COMPACT_ATOMS: atom_id res chain seq x y z
N MET A 1 25.86 22.51 19.60
CA MET A 1 26.06 21.36 18.71
C MET A 1 24.89 21.28 17.75
N HIS A 2 24.74 22.34 16.95
CA HIS A 2 23.93 22.35 15.75
C HIS A 2 24.88 22.02 14.59
N ASP A 3 24.37 21.36 13.54
CA ASP A 3 25.08 21.00 12.30
C ASP A 3 25.87 19.68 12.26
N ALA A 4 25.22 18.57 12.65
CA ALA A 4 25.64 17.23 12.20
C ALA A 4 24.48 16.33 11.72
N CYS A 5 23.27 16.87 11.57
CA CYS A 5 22.07 16.13 11.17
C CYS A 5 21.74 16.28 9.68
N ALA A 6 22.77 16.40 8.82
CA ALA A 6 22.59 16.54 7.39
C ALA A 6 23.29 15.38 6.65
N MET A 7 22.46 14.62 5.92
CA MET A 7 22.80 13.73 4.80
C MET A 7 23.27 12.30 5.12
N ILE A 8 22.32 11.42 5.45
CA ILE A 8 22.10 10.29 4.52
C ILE A 8 21.13 10.77 3.44
N SER A 9 21.51 10.54 2.18
CA SER A 9 20.79 11.11 1.05
C SER A 9 19.42 10.46 0.88
N ALA A 10 18.44 11.24 0.45
CA ALA A 10 17.19 10.74 -0.14
C ALA A 10 17.41 9.67 -1.23
N GLY A 11 18.65 9.56 -1.77
CA GLY A 11 19.09 8.51 -2.67
C GLY A 11 19.04 7.10 -2.07
N ASN A 12 19.46 6.89 -0.82
CA ASN A 12 19.48 5.56 -0.21
C ASN A 12 18.06 5.04 0.08
N LEU A 13 17.19 5.91 0.60
CA LEU A 13 15.77 5.59 0.84
C LEU A 13 15.04 5.30 -0.48
N ARG A 14 15.21 6.13 -1.50
CA ARG A 14 14.59 5.93 -2.82
C ARG A 14 15.05 4.64 -3.49
N GLU A 15 16.34 4.32 -3.42
CA GLU A 15 16.90 3.09 -3.98
C GLU A 15 16.34 1.85 -3.26
N THR A 16 16.34 1.86 -1.93
CA THR A 16 15.80 0.77 -1.10
C THR A 16 14.32 0.53 -1.42
N LEU A 17 13.50 1.58 -1.43
CA LEU A 17 12.08 1.49 -1.74
C LEU A 17 11.81 1.04 -3.18
N SER A 18 12.63 1.49 -4.13
CA SER A 18 12.56 1.04 -5.52
C SER A 18 12.86 -0.45 -5.64
N ASN A 19 13.87 -0.96 -4.94
CA ASN A 19 14.24 -2.38 -4.95
C ASN A 19 13.15 -3.25 -4.32
N ARG A 20 12.58 -2.84 -3.17
CA ARG A 20 11.46 -3.55 -2.53
C ARG A 20 10.22 -3.55 -3.42
N LEU A 21 9.90 -2.43 -4.07
CA LEU A 21 8.78 -2.35 -5.01
C LEU A 21 8.98 -3.27 -6.22
N ALA A 22 10.20 -3.38 -6.74
CA ALA A 22 10.53 -4.31 -7.82
C ALA A 22 10.35 -5.78 -7.40
N GLN A 23 10.77 -6.14 -6.18
CA GLN A 23 10.56 -7.49 -5.63
C GLN A 23 9.07 -7.80 -5.45
N TYR A 24 8.29 -6.86 -4.91
CA TYR A 24 6.84 -6.99 -4.80
C TYR A 24 6.21 -7.21 -6.19
N ARG A 25 6.52 -6.36 -7.18
CA ARG A 25 6.02 -6.50 -8.56
C ARG A 25 6.34 -7.88 -9.14
N ALA A 26 7.57 -8.37 -8.96
CA ALA A 26 7.96 -9.69 -9.44
C ALA A 26 7.18 -10.83 -8.76
N LYS A 27 6.96 -10.75 -7.43
CA LYS A 27 6.14 -11.71 -6.68
C LYS A 27 4.69 -11.72 -7.21
N ILE A 28 4.08 -10.54 -7.38
CA ILE A 28 2.70 -10.42 -7.85
C ILE A 28 2.54 -10.89 -9.29
N MET A 29 3.46 -10.51 -10.18
CA MET A 29 3.43 -10.98 -11.57
C MET A 29 3.46 -12.50 -11.64
N LYS A 30 4.37 -13.15 -10.90
CA LYS A 30 4.45 -14.62 -10.85
C LYS A 30 3.16 -15.27 -10.32
N TYR A 31 2.53 -14.64 -9.33
CA TYR A 31 1.25 -15.13 -8.80
C TYR A 31 0.12 -14.99 -9.83
N ASN A 32 0.05 -13.84 -10.50
CA ASN A 32 -0.97 -13.58 -11.52
C ASN A 32 -0.76 -14.44 -12.78
N GLU A 33 0.48 -14.73 -13.15
CA GLU A 33 0.81 -15.75 -14.15
C GLU A 33 0.26 -17.11 -13.77
N THR A 34 0.40 -17.50 -12.49
CA THR A 34 -0.14 -18.76 -11.98
C THR A 34 -1.68 -18.79 -12.03
N ILE A 35 -2.35 -17.67 -11.75
CA ILE A 35 -3.81 -17.57 -11.91
C ILE A 35 -4.20 -17.75 -13.38
N LEU A 36 -3.52 -17.05 -14.31
CA LEU A 36 -3.80 -17.17 -15.73
C LEU A 36 -3.58 -18.61 -16.23
N ASP A 37 -2.48 -19.25 -15.83
CA ASP A 37 -2.18 -20.65 -16.14
C ASP A 37 -3.30 -21.60 -15.66
N ARG A 38 -3.79 -21.40 -14.42
CA ARG A 38 -4.89 -22.18 -13.86
C ARG A 38 -6.18 -21.98 -14.64
N GLU A 39 -6.49 -20.75 -15.05
CA GLU A 39 -7.70 -20.47 -15.80
C GLU A 39 -7.65 -21.08 -17.21
N LEU A 40 -6.50 -21.00 -17.88
CA LEU A 40 -6.29 -21.68 -19.17
C LEU A 40 -6.46 -23.20 -19.06
N ALA A 41 -5.91 -23.81 -18.01
CA ALA A 41 -6.05 -25.25 -17.76
C ALA A 41 -7.52 -25.64 -17.47
N LYS A 42 -8.22 -24.86 -16.64
CA LYS A 42 -9.65 -25.04 -16.31
C LYS A 42 -10.53 -24.98 -17.55
N GLN A 43 -10.26 -24.03 -18.44
CA GLN A 43 -11.01 -23.87 -19.70
C GLN A 43 -10.49 -24.73 -20.86
N GLN A 44 -9.40 -25.48 -20.65
CA GLN A 44 -8.73 -26.31 -21.68
C GLN A 44 -8.33 -25.50 -22.93
N ILE A 45 -7.86 -24.27 -22.72
CA ILE A 45 -7.44 -23.35 -23.78
C ILE A 45 -5.92 -23.42 -23.96
N ASP A 46 -5.47 -23.64 -25.19
CA ASP A 46 -4.05 -23.62 -25.54
C ASP A 46 -3.48 -22.19 -25.57
N LYS A 47 -2.25 -22.01 -25.08
CA LYS A 47 -1.56 -20.70 -25.01
C LYS A 47 -1.34 -20.06 -26.39
N GLU A 48 -1.21 -20.86 -27.44
CA GLU A 48 -1.01 -20.40 -28.81
C GLU A 48 -2.33 -20.27 -29.59
N SER A 49 -3.48 -20.44 -28.92
CA SER A 49 -4.78 -20.26 -29.55
C SER A 49 -4.99 -18.82 -30.04
N GLU A 50 -5.21 -18.67 -31.34
CA GLU A 50 -5.64 -17.41 -31.99
C GLU A 50 -7.17 -17.24 -32.05
N ARG A 51 -7.94 -18.21 -31.52
CA ARG A 51 -9.41 -18.16 -31.56
C ARG A 51 -9.91 -17.02 -30.71
N LYS A 52 -10.60 -16.05 -31.34
CA LYS A 52 -11.20 -14.89 -30.66
C LYS A 52 -12.15 -15.28 -29.52
N SER A 53 -12.87 -16.40 -29.65
CA SER A 53 -13.75 -16.91 -28.58
C SER A 53 -12.98 -17.33 -27.33
N ASN A 54 -11.80 -17.91 -27.48
CA ASN A 54 -10.96 -18.33 -26.36
C ASN A 54 -10.41 -17.11 -25.63
N ILE A 55 -9.88 -16.13 -26.36
CA ILE A 55 -9.42 -14.84 -25.80
C ILE A 55 -10.58 -14.14 -25.07
N ALA A 56 -11.75 -14.07 -25.69
CA ALA A 56 -12.93 -13.42 -25.12
C ALA A 56 -13.40 -14.07 -23.82
N SER A 57 -13.29 -15.41 -23.70
CA SER A 57 -13.66 -16.19 -22.51
C SER A 57 -12.72 -15.91 -21.33
N ILE A 58 -11.40 -15.89 -21.57
CA ILE A 58 -10.42 -15.57 -20.51
C ILE A 58 -10.53 -14.11 -20.04
N LEU A 59 -10.71 -13.18 -20.98
CA LEU A 59 -10.90 -11.76 -20.62
C LEU A 59 -12.21 -11.53 -19.84
N GLU A 60 -13.25 -12.32 -20.12
CA GLU A 60 -14.51 -12.29 -19.38
C GLU A 60 -14.32 -12.71 -17.94
N GLU A 61 -13.57 -13.79 -17.69
CA GLU A 61 -13.35 -14.31 -16.34
C GLU A 61 -12.40 -13.43 -15.51
N LEU A 62 -11.36 -12.85 -16.13
CA LEU A 62 -10.26 -12.24 -15.37
C LEU A 62 -10.24 -10.70 -15.40
N TRP A 63 -10.53 -10.04 -16.53
CA TRP A 63 -10.34 -8.57 -16.66
C TRP A 63 -11.63 -7.74 -16.52
N GLY A 64 -12.79 -8.25 -16.95
CA GLY A 64 -14.10 -7.61 -16.80
C GLY A 64 -14.26 -6.19 -17.38
N GLY A 65 -15.50 -5.69 -17.32
CA GLY A 65 -15.87 -4.30 -17.63
C GLY A 65 -15.39 -3.74 -18.98
N ASP A 66 -15.21 -2.42 -19.04
CA ASP A 66 -14.81 -1.69 -20.27
C ASP A 66 -13.38 -2.01 -20.72
N ARG A 67 -12.50 -2.43 -19.80
CA ARG A 67 -11.13 -2.85 -20.11
C ARG A 67 -11.10 -4.06 -21.04
N ARG A 68 -12.07 -4.97 -20.93
CA ARG A 68 -12.24 -6.11 -21.85
C ARG A 68 -12.28 -5.70 -23.32
N VAL A 69 -13.04 -4.65 -23.64
CA VAL A 69 -13.28 -4.21 -25.02
C VAL A 69 -12.04 -3.57 -25.65
N VAL A 70 -11.24 -2.89 -24.83
CA VAL A 70 -9.98 -2.28 -25.26
C VAL A 70 -8.94 -3.37 -25.51
N LEU A 71 -8.73 -4.27 -24.56
CA LEU A 71 -7.71 -5.31 -24.66
C LEU A 71 -7.95 -6.27 -25.83
N GLN A 72 -9.22 -6.58 -26.13
CA GLN A 72 -9.57 -7.51 -27.21
C GLN A 72 -9.14 -7.05 -28.61
N LYS A 73 -8.86 -5.76 -28.81
CA LYS A 73 -8.40 -5.22 -30.12
C LYS A 73 -6.91 -5.46 -30.37
N ASP A 74 -6.12 -5.59 -29.31
CA ASP A 74 -4.66 -5.62 -29.38
C ASP A 74 -4.08 -7.04 -29.20
N ILE A 75 -4.90 -7.98 -28.71
CA ILE A 75 -4.51 -9.38 -28.48
C ILE A 75 -4.74 -10.22 -29.74
N ARG A 76 -3.71 -10.90 -30.22
CA ARG A 76 -3.79 -11.79 -31.40
C ARG A 76 -3.90 -13.26 -30.99
N LYS A 77 -3.22 -13.65 -29.92
CA LYS A 77 -3.25 -15.00 -29.34
C LYS A 77 -3.28 -14.97 -27.82
N VAL A 78 -3.67 -16.09 -27.23
CA VAL A 78 -3.80 -16.23 -25.76
C VAL A 78 -2.51 -15.88 -25.02
N SER A 79 -1.33 -16.23 -25.55
CA SER A 79 -0.05 -15.90 -24.91
C SER A 79 0.22 -14.39 -24.80
N ASP A 80 -0.44 -13.55 -25.61
CA ASP A 80 -0.27 -12.09 -25.53
C ASP A 80 -0.87 -11.55 -24.21
N LEU A 81 -1.78 -12.29 -23.57
CA LEU A 81 -2.35 -11.95 -22.26
C LEU A 81 -1.30 -11.88 -21.15
N TYR A 82 -0.17 -12.61 -21.26
CA TYR A 82 0.90 -12.56 -20.26
C TYR A 82 1.58 -11.19 -20.21
N GLN A 83 1.57 -10.44 -21.32
CA GLN A 83 2.10 -9.07 -21.37
C GLN A 83 1.19 -8.05 -20.68
N LEU A 84 -0.06 -8.45 -20.41
CA LEU A 84 -1.09 -7.61 -19.80
C LEU A 84 -1.31 -7.92 -18.32
N ILE A 85 -0.55 -8.88 -17.78
CA ILE A 85 -0.62 -9.26 -16.37
C ILE A 85 -0.31 -8.03 -15.50
N PRO A 86 -1.21 -7.65 -14.59
CA PRO A 86 -0.94 -6.54 -13.70
C PRO A 86 0.19 -6.90 -12.74
N ASP A 87 1.07 -5.93 -12.49
CA ASP A 87 2.21 -6.06 -11.57
C ASP A 87 1.83 -5.78 -10.11
N GLY A 88 0.53 -5.64 -9.83
CA GLY A 88 0.01 -5.32 -8.51
C GLY A 88 0.14 -3.85 -8.11
N THR A 89 0.46 -2.94 -9.04
CA THR A 89 0.59 -1.51 -8.78
C THR A 89 -0.39 -0.64 -9.57
N VAL A 90 -0.63 0.56 -9.04
CA VAL A 90 -1.41 1.62 -9.70
C VAL A 90 -0.45 2.56 -10.42
N PRO A 91 -0.78 3.03 -11.63
CA PRO A 91 0.00 4.05 -12.33
C PRO A 91 0.26 5.28 -11.47
N LEU A 92 1.41 5.91 -11.69
CA LEU A 92 1.79 7.14 -11.01
C LEU A 92 0.73 8.24 -11.20
N ARG A 93 0.47 8.96 -10.11
CA ARG A 93 -0.27 10.23 -10.18
C ARG A 93 0.64 11.32 -10.75
N ASP A 94 0.05 12.36 -11.31
CA ASP A 94 0.82 13.51 -11.74
C ASP A 94 1.51 14.17 -10.53
N PRO A 95 2.79 14.58 -10.65
CA PRO A 95 3.56 15.11 -9.52
C PRO A 95 2.93 16.35 -8.86
N GLU A 96 2.23 17.17 -9.64
CA GLU A 96 1.58 18.39 -9.15
C GLU A 96 0.39 18.06 -8.23
N SER A 97 -0.52 17.19 -8.67
CA SER A 97 -1.67 16.75 -7.85
C SER A 97 -1.22 15.98 -6.63
N GLN A 98 -0.16 15.18 -6.75
CA GLN A 98 0.45 14.50 -5.62
C GLN A 98 0.99 15.49 -4.57
N SER A 99 1.74 16.51 -5.01
CA SER A 99 2.27 17.55 -4.13
C SER A 99 1.14 18.35 -3.44
N LYS A 100 0.08 18.69 -4.18
CA LYS A 100 -1.12 19.32 -3.61
C LYS A 100 -1.80 18.44 -2.57
N THR A 101 -1.82 17.13 -2.80
CA THR A 101 -2.41 16.17 -1.84
C THR A 101 -1.59 16.10 -0.55
N PHE A 102 -0.26 16.09 -0.63
CA PHE A 102 0.60 16.14 0.55
C PHE A 102 0.38 17.40 1.38
N LEU A 103 0.42 18.57 0.73
CA LEU A 103 0.25 19.86 1.41
C LEU A 103 -1.12 19.96 2.09
N ARG A 104 -2.17 19.46 1.43
CA ARG A 104 -3.51 19.42 2.00
C ARG A 104 -3.57 18.50 3.23
N LEU A 105 -3.04 17.30 3.13
CA LEU A 105 -3.05 16.32 4.22
C LEU A 105 -2.23 16.83 5.42
N GLU A 106 -1.04 17.38 5.19
CA GLU A 106 -0.22 17.99 6.25
C GLU A 106 -0.97 19.16 6.91
N ALA A 107 -1.66 20.01 6.15
CA ALA A 107 -2.47 21.08 6.72
C ALA A 107 -3.63 20.56 7.56
N GLU A 108 -4.34 19.52 7.11
CA GLU A 108 -5.42 18.88 7.87
C GLU A 108 -4.91 18.25 9.18
N LEU A 109 -3.79 17.51 9.14
CA LEU A 109 -3.15 16.94 10.33
C LEU A 109 -2.72 18.02 11.33
N ASN A 110 -2.15 19.13 10.84
CA ASN A 110 -1.70 20.21 11.71
C ASN A 110 -2.85 20.97 12.37
N GLN A 111 -4.05 20.97 11.80
CA GLN A 111 -5.22 21.60 12.42
C GLN A 111 -5.73 20.81 13.63
N THR A 112 -5.52 19.49 13.66
CA THR A 112 -6.06 18.61 14.70
C THR A 112 -5.16 18.46 15.93
N ILE A 113 -3.91 18.90 15.84
CA ILE A 113 -2.90 18.67 16.90
C ILE A 113 -2.68 19.95 17.69
N VAL A 114 -2.36 19.86 18.98
CA VAL A 114 -2.01 21.03 19.80
C VAL A 114 -0.75 21.74 19.29
N GLU A 115 -0.67 23.05 19.51
CA GLU A 115 0.37 23.92 18.92
C GLU A 115 1.80 23.49 19.25
N SER A 116 2.04 22.90 20.42
CA SER A 116 3.36 22.44 20.87
C SER A 116 3.96 21.30 20.03
N HIS A 117 3.15 20.59 19.24
CA HIS A 117 3.61 19.49 18.38
C HIS A 117 3.55 19.82 16.89
N ARG A 118 3.26 21.08 16.52
CA ARG A 118 3.29 21.56 15.14
C ARG A 118 4.68 22.10 14.77
N PRO A 119 5.12 22.02 13.50
CA PRO A 119 4.42 21.38 12.38
C PRO A 119 4.68 19.87 12.34
N ILE A 120 3.64 19.11 12.01
CA ILE A 120 3.77 17.72 11.58
C ILE A 120 3.92 17.67 10.07
N SER A 121 4.92 16.92 9.61
CA SER A 121 5.11 16.60 8.20
C SER A 121 4.87 15.12 7.98
N LEU A 122 4.37 14.79 6.78
CA LEU A 122 4.27 13.40 6.35
C LEU A 122 5.68 12.79 6.29
N PRO A 123 5.81 11.51 6.64
CA PRO A 123 7.08 10.79 6.51
C PRO A 123 7.63 10.86 5.08
N ASP A 124 8.95 11.04 4.95
CA ASP A 124 9.62 11.19 3.65
C ASP A 124 9.48 9.93 2.80
N GLU A 125 9.46 8.76 3.43
CA GLU A 125 9.27 7.47 2.78
C GLU A 125 7.91 7.35 2.09
N ILE A 126 6.84 7.93 2.65
CA ILE A 126 5.52 7.98 2.02
C ILE A 126 5.57 8.88 0.78
N LYS A 127 6.28 10.01 0.87
CA LYS A 127 6.46 10.93 -0.26
C LYS A 127 7.26 10.27 -1.38
N VAL A 128 8.34 9.56 -1.03
CA VAL A 128 9.17 8.82 -1.97
C VAL A 128 8.38 7.66 -2.59
N PHE A 129 7.67 6.86 -1.79
CA PHE A 129 6.87 5.75 -2.28
C PHE A 129 5.77 6.21 -3.25
N ALA A 130 5.06 7.27 -2.91
CA ALA A 130 4.04 7.83 -3.80
C ALA A 130 4.64 8.36 -5.13
N SER A 131 5.92 8.76 -5.13
CA SER A 131 6.64 9.12 -6.36
C SER A 131 7.11 7.91 -7.20
N LEU A 132 7.03 6.69 -6.65
CA LEU A 132 7.40 5.43 -7.31
C LEU A 132 6.17 4.64 -7.79
N THR A 133 5.02 4.81 -7.13
CA THR A 133 3.75 4.19 -7.52
C THR A 133 2.54 5.00 -7.05
N GLY A 134 1.42 4.93 -7.77
CA GLY A 134 0.14 5.51 -7.33
C GLY A 134 -0.55 4.72 -6.20
N GLY A 135 -0.06 3.51 -5.92
CA GLY A 135 -0.60 2.59 -4.92
C GLY A 135 -0.39 1.12 -5.30
N LEU A 136 -0.80 0.22 -4.43
CA LEU A 136 -0.73 -1.22 -4.58
C LEU A 136 -2.15 -1.79 -4.62
N VAL A 137 -2.34 -2.88 -5.37
CA VAL A 137 -3.65 -3.52 -5.57
C VAL A 137 -3.66 -5.00 -5.13
N GLY A 138 -2.51 -5.53 -4.68
CA GLY A 138 -2.33 -6.95 -4.38
C GLY A 138 -2.39 -7.86 -5.63
N PRO A 139 -2.27 -9.18 -5.44
CA PRO A 139 -2.47 -10.15 -6.52
C PRO A 139 -3.92 -10.19 -7.01
N GLY A 140 -4.11 -10.66 -8.25
CA GLY A 140 -5.39 -10.77 -8.94
C GLY A 140 -5.44 -9.97 -10.25
N PHE A 141 -6.54 -10.15 -10.99
CA PHE A 141 -6.90 -9.37 -12.18
C PHE A 141 -8.09 -8.46 -11.88
N ALA A 142 -8.42 -7.49 -12.73
CA ALA A 142 -9.42 -6.45 -12.42
C ALA A 142 -10.81 -6.97 -11.99
N MET A 143 -11.27 -8.16 -12.41
CA MET A 143 -12.50 -8.80 -11.87
C MET A 143 -12.32 -9.43 -10.50
N LEU A 144 -11.11 -9.90 -10.20
CA LEU A 144 -10.74 -10.54 -8.93
C LEU A 144 -10.15 -9.54 -7.93
N GLN A 145 -9.74 -8.36 -8.39
CA GLN A 145 -9.21 -7.23 -7.61
C GLN A 145 -10.33 -6.32 -7.09
N GLU A 146 -11.50 -6.88 -6.82
CA GLU A 146 -12.49 -6.19 -6.00
C GLU A 146 -11.96 -6.14 -4.57
N THR A 147 -11.13 -5.13 -4.28
CA THR A 147 -11.30 -4.19 -3.17
C THR A 147 -10.02 -3.73 -2.52
N THR A 148 -8.88 -4.40 -2.64
CA THR A 148 -7.69 -4.02 -1.87
C THR A 148 -6.86 -2.97 -2.60
N VAL A 149 -6.95 -1.71 -2.19
CA VAL A 149 -6.04 -0.66 -2.68
C VAL A 149 -5.30 -0.02 -1.52
N VAL A 150 -3.99 -0.24 -1.45
CA VAL A 150 -3.09 0.49 -0.55
C VAL A 150 -2.51 1.65 -1.32
N THR A 151 -3.03 2.86 -1.13
CA THR A 151 -2.47 4.05 -1.77
C THR A 151 -1.84 4.95 -0.75
N ALA A 152 -0.60 5.35 -1.00
CA ALA A 152 0.11 6.33 -0.17
C ALA A 152 -0.69 7.61 0.15
N LEU A 153 -1.74 7.91 -0.63
CA LEU A 153 -2.51 9.15 -0.56
C LEU A 153 -3.98 8.97 -0.97
N LEU A 154 -4.74 8.18 -0.22
CA LEU A 154 -6.18 8.37 -0.21
C LEU A 154 -6.56 9.08 1.10
N PRO A 155 -6.98 10.35 1.04
CA PRO A 155 -7.68 10.98 2.16
C PRO A 155 -8.94 10.15 2.45
N SER A 156 -9.04 9.61 3.66
CA SER A 156 -10.21 8.89 4.22
C SER A 156 -11.11 8.19 3.20
N CYS A 157 -10.77 6.96 2.82
CA CYS A 157 -11.70 6.19 1.98
C CYS A 157 -12.87 5.69 2.80
N PHE A 158 -12.63 5.17 3.99
CA PHE A 158 -13.69 4.55 4.78
C PHE A 158 -13.38 4.73 6.28
N GLU A 159 -14.21 5.55 6.94
CA GLU A 159 -14.52 5.51 8.38
C GLU A 159 -13.69 6.29 9.41
N VAL A 160 -12.44 6.71 9.18
CA VAL A 160 -11.77 7.65 10.13
C VAL A 160 -12.16 9.09 9.80
N LYS A 161 -13.25 9.57 10.40
CA LYS A 161 -13.79 10.93 10.19
C LYS A 161 -13.25 11.97 11.18
N SER A 162 -12.59 11.52 12.25
CA SER A 162 -11.95 12.37 13.26
C SER A 162 -10.77 11.65 13.93
N PRO A 163 -9.77 12.40 14.45
CA PRO A 163 -8.69 11.83 15.27
C PRO A 163 -9.21 10.90 16.38
N ASP A 164 -10.33 11.23 16.99
CA ASP A 164 -10.93 10.45 18.10
C ASP A 164 -11.44 9.05 17.69
N SER A 165 -11.75 8.83 16.41
CA SER A 165 -12.19 7.50 15.91
C SER A 165 -11.02 6.54 15.66
N LEU A 166 -9.81 7.08 15.53
CA LEU A 166 -8.65 6.33 15.07
C LEU A 166 -8.11 5.34 16.12
N PRO A 167 -8.05 5.66 17.42
CA PRO A 167 -7.71 4.69 18.47
C PRO A 167 -8.62 3.45 18.49
N ASN A 168 -9.91 3.61 18.23
CA ASN A 168 -10.85 2.49 18.17
C ASN A 168 -10.65 1.64 16.91
N ALA A 169 -10.37 2.28 15.77
CA ALA A 169 -10.09 1.59 14.52
C ALA A 169 -8.78 0.80 14.54
N THR A 170 -7.77 1.30 15.28
CA THR A 170 -6.41 0.74 15.30
C THR A 170 -6.09 -0.09 16.54
N GLY A 171 -6.94 -0.06 17.57
CA GLY A 171 -6.66 -0.70 18.85
C GLY A 171 -5.67 0.04 19.75
N LEU A 172 -5.12 1.17 19.30
CA LEU A 172 -4.16 2.01 20.03
C LEU A 172 -4.87 2.87 21.11
N LEU A 173 -5.47 2.20 22.09
CA LEU A 173 -6.29 2.85 23.12
C LEU A 173 -5.44 3.32 24.31
N ALA A 174 -5.81 4.47 24.90
CA ALA A 174 -5.14 5.01 26.09
C ALA A 174 -5.11 4.06 27.29
N LYS A 175 -6.11 3.17 27.42
CA LYS A 175 -6.13 2.13 28.47
C LYS A 175 -5.03 1.07 28.33
N TYR A 176 -4.41 0.98 27.15
CA TYR A 176 -3.24 0.15 26.84
C TYR A 176 -1.95 1.01 26.80
N GLY A 177 -2.00 2.23 27.34
CA GLY A 177 -0.84 3.12 27.43
C GLY A 177 -0.50 3.86 26.13
N TRP A 178 -1.38 3.89 25.14
CA TRP A 178 -1.17 4.65 23.91
C TRP A 178 -1.60 6.10 24.02
N GLU A 179 -0.72 7.02 23.63
CA GLU A 179 -1.07 8.40 23.35
C GLU A 179 -0.97 8.64 21.84
N PHE A 180 -2.12 8.98 21.25
CA PHE A 180 -2.27 9.22 19.82
C PHE A 180 -2.53 10.71 19.57
N LEU A 181 -1.79 11.30 18.62
CA LEU A 181 -1.91 12.73 18.29
C LEU A 181 -2.57 12.98 16.93
N ALA A 182 -2.21 12.19 15.91
CA ALA A 182 -2.78 12.34 14.57
C ALA A 182 -2.50 11.13 13.70
N GLY A 183 -3.24 10.97 12.62
CA GLY A 183 -3.03 9.88 11.69
C GLY A 183 -4.01 9.92 10.54
N PHE A 184 -3.77 9.06 9.57
CA PHE A 184 -4.58 8.95 8.37
C PHE A 184 -4.60 7.50 7.88
N GLN A 185 -5.68 7.14 7.20
CA GLN A 185 -5.73 5.90 6.45
C GLN A 185 -4.87 6.06 5.19
N TRP A 186 -4.01 5.07 4.91
CA TRP A 186 -3.15 5.03 3.71
C TRP A 186 -3.42 3.79 2.85
N GLY A 187 -4.46 3.04 3.17
CA GLY A 187 -4.90 1.90 2.38
C GLY A 187 -6.16 1.30 2.96
N GLY A 188 -6.94 0.66 2.10
CA GLY A 188 -8.15 0.00 2.54
C GLY A 188 -8.73 -0.91 1.50
N SER A 189 -9.61 -1.77 1.99
CA SER A 189 -10.50 -2.56 1.17
C SER A 189 -11.94 -2.45 1.66
N GLY A 190 -12.87 -2.61 0.72
CA GLY A 190 -14.28 -2.80 1.02
C GLY A 190 -14.59 -4.15 1.70
N HIS A 191 -13.62 -5.06 1.76
CA HIS A 191 -13.73 -6.40 2.30
C HIS A 191 -12.54 -6.69 3.21
N GLU A 192 -12.54 -6.15 4.43
CA GLU A 192 -11.81 -6.76 5.56
C GLU A 192 -10.34 -6.36 5.79
N GLY A 193 -9.84 -5.24 5.26
CA GLY A 193 -8.49 -4.77 5.59
C GLY A 193 -8.32 -3.26 5.49
N THR A 194 -7.76 -2.61 6.51
CA THR A 194 -7.39 -1.18 6.47
C THR A 194 -5.99 -0.97 7.00
N SER A 195 -5.28 -0.05 6.35
CA SER A 195 -3.94 0.34 6.76
C SER A 195 -3.95 1.82 7.14
N HIS A 196 -3.27 2.12 8.24
CA HIS A 196 -3.20 3.45 8.84
C HIS A 196 -1.74 3.84 9.09
N VAL A 197 -1.48 5.14 9.04
CA VAL A 197 -0.23 5.75 9.49
C VAL A 197 -0.59 6.71 10.61
N VAL A 198 0.02 6.51 11.77
CA VAL A 198 -0.40 7.12 13.03
C VAL A 198 0.80 7.69 13.76
N TYR A 199 0.65 8.90 14.29
CA TYR A 199 1.63 9.61 15.06
C TYR A 199 1.27 9.51 16.53
N GLY A 200 2.11 8.82 17.30
CA GLY A 200 1.83 8.51 18.69
C GLY A 200 3.02 7.92 19.44
N ILE A 201 2.79 7.55 20.70
CA ILE A 201 3.77 6.99 21.63
C ILE A 201 3.11 5.92 22.50
N CYS A 202 3.85 4.85 22.82
CA CYS A 202 3.44 3.85 23.80
C CYS A 202 4.12 4.14 25.14
N THR A 203 3.33 4.45 26.15
CA THR A 203 3.78 4.70 27.52
C THR A 203 3.76 3.45 28.40
N ASN A 204 3.20 2.35 27.91
CA ASN A 204 3.13 1.07 28.61
C ASN A 204 4.34 0.19 28.27
N LYS A 205 5.24 0.00 29.25
CA LYS A 205 6.45 -0.82 29.10
C LYS A 205 6.19 -2.33 29.04
N ASP A 206 4.99 -2.77 29.43
CA ASP A 206 4.60 -4.18 29.39
C ASP A 206 3.94 -4.56 28.04
N GLU A 207 3.80 -3.61 27.11
CA GLU A 207 3.21 -3.81 25.79
C GLU A 207 4.24 -4.41 24.80
N HIS A 208 4.43 -5.74 24.86
CA HIS A 208 5.40 -6.46 24.02
C HIS A 208 5.15 -6.40 22.51
N HIS A 209 3.96 -5.99 22.08
CA HIS A 209 3.65 -5.91 20.64
C HIS A 209 4.25 -4.67 19.96
N PHE A 210 4.69 -3.67 20.73
CA PHE A 210 5.21 -2.41 20.20
C PHE A 210 6.37 -1.86 21.05
N GLU A 211 7.32 -2.73 21.40
CA GLU A 211 8.49 -2.47 22.25
C GLU A 211 9.36 -1.26 21.82
N LYS A 212 9.09 -0.65 20.65
CA LYS A 212 9.89 0.43 20.06
C LYS A 212 9.31 1.85 20.17
N ALA A 213 8.09 2.04 20.70
CA ALA A 213 7.47 3.36 20.74
C ALA A 213 7.68 4.12 22.07
N GLU A 214 8.91 4.14 22.61
CA GLU A 214 9.24 4.91 23.83
C GLU A 214 9.33 6.43 23.60
N THR A 215 9.30 6.85 22.32
CA THR A 215 9.30 8.25 21.90
C THR A 215 8.21 8.49 20.87
N LEU A 216 7.73 9.74 20.80
CA LEU A 216 6.71 10.16 19.85
C LEU A 216 7.21 10.02 18.40
N GLY A 217 6.45 9.29 17.58
CA GLY A 217 6.86 8.96 16.21
C GLY A 217 5.72 8.46 15.32
N TRP A 218 6.01 8.31 14.03
CA TRP A 218 5.11 7.69 13.06
C TRP A 218 5.16 6.16 13.18
N LEU A 219 3.99 5.54 13.13
CA LEU A 219 3.75 4.12 13.28
C LEU A 219 2.80 3.65 12.19
N TYR A 220 3.03 2.45 11.68
CA TYR A 220 2.23 1.85 10.62
C TYR A 220 1.36 0.75 11.23
N VAL A 221 0.05 0.85 11.07
CA VAL A 221 -0.91 -0.08 11.67
C VAL A 221 -1.76 -0.70 10.58
N MET A 222 -1.85 -2.02 10.58
CA MET A 222 -2.72 -2.76 9.67
C MET A 222 -3.73 -3.57 10.47
N THR A 223 -4.96 -3.52 10.02
CA THR A 223 -6.10 -4.18 10.65
C THR A 223 -6.81 -5.03 9.62
N TYR A 224 -6.92 -6.34 9.88
CA TYR A 224 -7.48 -7.32 8.96
C TYR A 224 -8.59 -8.16 9.60
N SER A 225 -9.48 -8.70 8.76
CA SER A 225 -10.36 -9.82 9.08
C SER A 225 -9.89 -11.10 8.38
N TYR A 226 -10.23 -12.25 8.95
CA TYR A 226 -9.48 -13.51 8.81
C TYR A 226 -9.59 -14.20 7.43
N ASP A 227 -10.48 -13.78 6.52
CA ASP A 227 -10.91 -14.65 5.40
C ASP A 227 -10.20 -14.42 4.04
N GLN A 228 -9.22 -13.50 3.94
CA GLN A 228 -8.54 -13.14 2.67
C GLN A 228 -6.99 -13.20 2.73
N VAL A 229 -6.45 -14.11 3.55
CA VAL A 229 -5.04 -14.16 3.98
C VAL A 229 -3.99 -14.05 2.86
N GLU A 230 -4.18 -14.66 1.69
CA GLU A 230 -3.11 -14.76 0.68
C GLU A 230 -2.81 -13.45 -0.06
N VAL A 231 -3.84 -12.64 -0.38
CA VAL A 231 -3.67 -11.35 -1.08
C VAL A 231 -3.01 -10.34 -0.15
N TYR A 232 -3.48 -10.28 1.09
CA TYR A 232 -2.93 -9.38 2.10
C TYR A 232 -1.55 -9.77 2.54
N LYS A 233 -1.20 -11.07 2.60
CA LYS A 233 0.14 -11.51 2.98
C LYS A 233 1.26 -10.85 2.17
N TYR A 234 1.12 -10.71 0.86
CA TYR A 234 2.19 -10.09 0.05
C TYR A 234 2.28 -8.57 0.22
N LEU A 235 1.15 -7.93 0.50
CA LEU A 235 1.09 -6.50 0.82
C LEU A 235 1.65 -6.25 2.22
N ASP A 236 1.27 -7.09 3.18
CA ASP A 236 1.74 -7.14 4.55
C ASP A 236 3.25 -7.35 4.59
N GLU A 237 3.77 -8.41 3.94
CA GLU A 237 5.21 -8.66 3.78
C GLU A 237 5.94 -7.43 3.22
N PHE A 238 5.38 -6.72 2.24
CA PHE A 238 6.01 -5.51 1.71
C PHE A 238 5.97 -4.34 2.71
N VAL A 239 4.84 -4.14 3.40
CA VAL A 239 4.71 -3.07 4.41
C VAL A 239 5.60 -3.38 5.61
N GLU A 240 5.72 -4.63 6.04
CA GLU A 240 6.65 -5.11 7.07
C GLU A 240 8.11 -4.92 6.62
N ASP A 241 8.49 -5.43 5.44
CA ASP A 241 9.83 -5.22 4.87
C ASP A 241 10.19 -3.71 4.77
N TYR A 242 9.19 -2.88 4.50
CA TYR A 242 9.30 -1.44 4.41
C TYR A 242 9.49 -0.79 5.78
N THR A 243 8.69 -1.17 6.79
CA THR A 243 8.79 -0.62 8.15
C THR A 243 10.07 -1.09 8.82
N GLU A 244 10.51 -2.32 8.57
CA GLU A 244 11.80 -2.84 9.01
C GLU A 244 12.96 -2.08 8.36
N ALA A 245 12.94 -1.88 7.04
CA ALA A 245 13.97 -1.11 6.35
C ALA A 245 14.04 0.34 6.88
N TYR A 246 12.90 0.94 7.20
CA TYR A 246 12.86 2.25 7.85
C TYR A 246 13.45 2.21 9.27
N ALA A 247 13.07 1.23 10.08
CA ALA A 247 13.59 1.07 11.45
C ALA A 247 15.11 0.88 11.46
N GLU A 248 15.64 0.02 10.58
CA GLU A 248 17.09 -0.15 10.40
C GLU A 248 17.76 1.18 10.02
N MET A 249 17.17 1.95 9.12
CA MET A 249 17.66 3.27 8.75
C MET A 249 17.60 4.28 9.89
N CYS A 250 16.67 4.17 10.84
CA CYS A 250 16.63 5.04 12.01
C CYS A 250 17.62 4.60 13.11
N GLU A 251 17.81 3.29 13.29
CA GLU A 251 18.68 2.71 14.32
C GLU A 251 20.18 2.94 14.05
N HIS A 252 20.60 3.05 12.80
CA HIS A 252 22.00 3.34 12.44
C HIS A 252 22.41 4.81 12.69
N TRP A 253 21.52 5.62 13.28
CA TRP A 253 21.61 7.08 13.38
C TRP A 253 21.35 7.62 14.80
N GLY A 254 21.17 6.71 15.78
CA GLY A 254 21.05 7.02 17.21
C GLY A 254 22.39 7.04 17.94
#